data_AF-A0A366EFK2-F1
#
_entry.id   AF-A0A366EFK2-F1
#
_cell.length_a   1.000
_cell.length_b   1.000
_cell.length_c   1.000
_cell.angle_alpha   90.00
_cell.angle_beta   90.00
_cell.angle_gamma   90.00
#
_symmetry.space_group_name_H-M   'P 1'
#
loop_
_entity.id
_entity.type
_entity.pdbx_description
1 polymer ?
#
loop_
_entity_poly.entity_id
_entity_poly.type
_entity_poly.pdbx_seq_one_letter_code
_entity_poly.pdbx_strand_id
1 'polypeptide(L)'
;MLPSTIVRALTTPAFEPDHFTATQWSTAEDKAKFANALMKFIAQEFPRQSFSKTLYQRLSNTFGHIAHYNIDGYYSTFFERDAGKVVFLDQTLRWRCYGDPTYTFCDVERAVQRRLRAANVIEVFRMREADATRKRELDILARLQAKYGADRESPSSSPQTSPSQADLFAT
;
A
#
# COMPACT_ATOMS: atom_id res chain seq x y z
N MET A 1 4.37 -11.38 -4.48
CA MET A 1 5.16 -11.46 -5.72
C MET A 1 4.47 -10.71 -6.85
N LEU A 2 5.10 -9.65 -7.33
CA LEU A 2 4.60 -8.85 -8.44
C LEU A 2 4.66 -9.68 -9.73
N PRO A 3 3.70 -9.51 -10.66
CA PRO A 3 3.80 -10.07 -12.00
C PRO A 3 5.11 -9.66 -12.68
N SER A 4 5.75 -10.58 -13.41
CA SER A 4 7.01 -10.33 -14.12
C SER A 4 6.89 -9.19 -15.13
N THR A 5 5.70 -8.99 -15.71
CA THR A 5 5.38 -7.87 -16.60
C THR A 5 5.50 -6.52 -15.89
N ILE A 6 5.00 -6.42 -14.65
CA ILE A 6 5.12 -5.20 -13.83
C ILE A 6 6.57 -4.98 -13.41
N VAL A 7 7.27 -6.04 -12.98
CA VAL A 7 8.70 -5.96 -12.64
C VAL A 7 9.51 -5.42 -13.82
N ARG A 8 9.28 -5.95 -15.02
CA ARG A 8 9.92 -5.47 -16.25
C ARG A 8 9.52 -4.04 -16.56
N ALA A 9 8.24 -3.69 -16.46
CA ALA A 9 7.77 -2.32 -16.70
C ALA A 9 8.45 -1.31 -15.77
N LEU A 10 8.67 -1.66 -14.49
CA LEU A 10 9.35 -0.79 -13.54
C LEU A 10 10.84 -0.63 -13.84
N THR A 11 11.50 -1.68 -14.32
CA THR A 11 12.98 -1.73 -14.40
C THR A 11 13.55 -1.55 -15.80
N THR A 12 12.74 -1.66 -16.85
CA THR A 12 13.17 -1.64 -18.25
C THR A 12 12.37 -0.62 -19.08
N PRO A 13 13.02 0.29 -19.83
CA PRO A 13 14.46 0.56 -19.82
C PRO A 13 14.90 1.18 -18.49
N ALA A 14 16.19 1.05 -18.15
CA ALA A 14 16.77 1.79 -17.05
C ALA A 14 16.71 3.29 -17.33
N PHE A 15 16.71 4.11 -16.27
CA PHE A 15 16.90 5.54 -16.42
C PHE A 15 18.37 5.82 -16.70
N GLU A 16 18.65 6.43 -17.83
CA GLU A 16 19.96 6.95 -18.22
C GLU A 16 20.21 8.38 -17.71
N PRO A 17 21.46 8.82 -17.56
CA PRO A 17 21.81 10.16 -17.06
C PRO A 17 21.27 11.31 -17.91
N ASP A 18 21.18 11.14 -19.23
CA ASP A 18 20.68 12.16 -20.17
C ASP A 18 19.20 12.54 -19.96
N HIS A 19 18.45 11.72 -19.22
CA HIS A 19 17.09 12.04 -18.79
C HIS A 19 17.01 13.11 -17.68
N PHE A 20 18.13 13.47 -17.05
CA PHE A 20 18.14 14.30 -15.85
C PHE A 20 19.09 15.49 -15.96
N THR A 21 18.71 16.59 -15.32
CA THR A 21 19.55 17.79 -15.20
C THR A 21 20.39 17.69 -13.94
N ALA A 22 21.71 17.83 -14.05
CA ALA A 22 22.58 17.88 -12.87
C ALA A 22 22.26 19.10 -11.99
N THR A 23 22.48 18.96 -10.69
CA THR A 23 22.46 20.07 -9.74
C THR A 23 23.87 20.42 -9.29
N GLN A 24 24.04 21.50 -8.52
CA GLN A 24 25.31 21.83 -7.87
C GLN A 24 25.85 20.69 -6.98
N TRP A 25 24.96 19.88 -6.41
CA TRP A 25 25.32 18.87 -5.39
C TRP A 25 25.16 17.43 -5.86
N SER A 26 24.65 17.20 -7.06
CA SER A 26 24.39 15.84 -7.56
C SER A 26 24.47 15.82 -9.08
N THR A 27 25.21 14.85 -9.61
CA THR A 27 25.32 14.65 -11.05
C THR A 27 24.04 14.06 -11.62
N ALA A 28 23.89 14.13 -12.94
CA ALA A 28 22.82 13.41 -13.64
C ALA A 28 22.91 11.88 -13.46
N GLU A 29 24.14 11.37 -13.32
CA GLU A 29 24.39 9.94 -13.02
C GLU A 29 23.89 9.57 -11.61
N ASP A 30 24.09 10.42 -10.60
CA ASP A 30 23.57 10.18 -9.25
C ASP A 30 22.04 10.15 -9.23
N LYS A 31 21.40 11.03 -10.02
CA LYS A 31 19.95 11.04 -10.21
C LYS A 31 19.45 9.75 -10.85
N ALA A 32 20.11 9.28 -11.91
CA ALA A 32 19.80 8.01 -12.56
C ALA A 32 19.98 6.81 -11.63
N LYS A 33 21.10 6.75 -10.89
CA LYS A 33 21.35 5.70 -9.88
C LYS A 33 20.26 5.65 -8.83
N PHE A 34 19.84 6.80 -8.29
CA PHE A 34 18.76 6.86 -7.32
C PHE A 34 17.43 6.39 -7.91
N ALA A 35 17.05 6.89 -9.09
CA ALA A 35 15.79 6.50 -9.75
C ALA A 35 15.74 4.98 -10.01
N ASN A 36 16.82 4.40 -10.54
CA ASN A 36 16.93 2.97 -10.79
C ASN A 36 16.94 2.14 -9.50
N ALA A 37 17.63 2.60 -8.45
CA ALA A 37 17.60 1.95 -7.15
C ALA A 37 16.19 1.92 -6.54
N LEU A 38 15.45 3.03 -6.65
CA LEU A 38 14.06 3.09 -6.19
C LEU A 38 13.15 2.17 -7.00
N MET A 39 13.27 2.14 -8.33
CA MET A 39 12.47 1.22 -9.16
C MET A 39 12.77 -0.24 -8.86
N LYS A 40 14.05 -0.60 -8.67
CA LYS A 40 14.45 -1.95 -8.28
C LYS A 40 13.90 -2.31 -6.89
N PHE A 41 13.96 -1.39 -5.94
CA PHE A 41 13.43 -1.59 -4.59
C PHE A 41 11.92 -1.87 -4.61
N ILE A 42 11.15 -1.11 -5.39
CA ILE A 42 9.71 -1.32 -5.57
C ILE A 42 9.44 -2.64 -6.30
N ALA A 43 10.18 -2.92 -7.37
CA ALA A 43 10.03 -4.14 -8.17
C ALA A 43 10.32 -5.42 -7.36
N GLN A 44 11.18 -5.33 -6.33
CA GLN A 44 11.49 -6.41 -5.39
C GLN A 44 10.52 -6.46 -4.20
N GLU A 45 9.43 -5.70 -4.22
CA GLU A 45 8.43 -5.62 -3.15
C GLU A 45 8.97 -5.07 -1.81
N PHE A 46 9.88 -4.10 -1.88
CA PHE A 46 10.41 -3.34 -0.73
C PHE A 46 11.23 -4.16 0.29
N PRO A 47 12.27 -4.90 -0.12
CA PRO A 47 13.03 -5.75 0.80
C PRO A 47 13.90 -4.93 1.77
N ARG A 48 13.79 -5.19 3.09
CA ARG A 48 14.54 -4.48 4.14
C ARG A 48 16.03 -4.41 3.89
N GLN A 49 16.63 -5.51 3.46
CA GLN A 49 18.06 -5.63 3.17
C GLN A 49 18.54 -4.73 2.02
N SER A 50 17.63 -4.27 1.15
CA SER A 50 17.95 -3.34 0.06
C SER A 50 17.58 -1.90 0.38
N PHE A 51 16.95 -1.64 1.53
CA PHE A 51 16.65 -0.28 1.98
C PHE A 51 17.88 0.34 2.65
N SER A 52 18.82 0.80 1.83
CA SER A 52 20.09 1.36 2.29
C SER A 52 19.94 2.77 2.85
N LYS A 53 20.93 3.21 3.64
CA LYS A 53 21.01 4.59 4.14
C LYS A 53 21.01 5.61 3.00
N THR A 54 21.71 5.32 1.90
CA THR A 54 21.75 6.21 0.72
C THR A 54 20.38 6.33 0.07
N LEU A 55 19.67 5.22 -0.12
CA LEU A 55 18.32 5.23 -0.68
C LEU A 55 17.37 6.01 0.23
N TYR A 56 17.42 5.75 1.54
CA TYR A 56 16.64 6.46 2.54
C TYR A 56 16.90 7.97 2.52
N GLN A 57 18.16 8.40 2.62
CA GLN A 57 18.54 9.82 2.67
C GLN A 57 18.06 10.57 1.44
N ARG A 58 18.08 9.95 0.26
CA ARG A 58 17.54 10.61 -0.93
C ARG A 58 16.01 10.58 -0.93
N LEU A 59 15.42 9.42 -0.66
CA LEU A 59 13.98 9.21 -0.69
C LEU A 59 13.24 10.13 0.30
N SER A 60 13.78 10.31 1.51
CA SER A 60 13.20 11.17 2.56
C SER A 60 13.21 12.66 2.20
N ASN A 61 14.01 13.06 1.20
CA ASN A 61 14.09 14.42 0.68
C ASN A 61 13.32 14.59 -0.64
N THR A 62 12.57 13.56 -1.06
CA THR A 62 11.81 13.54 -2.32
C THR A 62 10.37 13.11 -2.05
N PHE A 63 9.45 13.47 -2.94
CA PHE A 63 8.03 13.10 -2.91
C PHE A 63 7.21 13.64 -1.73
N GLY A 64 7.81 14.46 -0.85
CA GLY A 64 7.10 15.11 0.25
C GLY A 64 6.56 14.17 1.31
N HIS A 65 7.15 12.99 1.46
CA HIS A 65 6.79 12.06 2.53
C HIS A 65 7.12 12.66 3.90
N ILE A 66 6.42 12.19 4.93
CA ILE A 66 6.70 12.57 6.33
C ILE A 66 8.16 12.22 6.64
N ALA A 67 8.90 13.20 7.14
CA ALA A 67 10.28 12.99 7.60
C ALA A 67 10.26 12.18 8.90
N HIS A 68 10.66 10.92 8.82
CA HIS A 68 10.94 10.13 10.02
C HIS A 68 12.34 10.45 10.54
N TYR A 69 12.54 10.34 11.86
CA TYR A 69 13.82 10.63 12.49
C TYR A 69 14.94 9.69 12.02
N ASN A 70 14.62 8.44 11.72
CA ASN A 70 15.59 7.43 11.30
C ASN A 70 15.03 6.48 10.22
N ILE A 71 15.96 5.74 9.61
CA ILE A 71 15.69 4.79 8.52
C ILE A 71 14.71 3.68 8.93
N ASP A 72 14.80 3.20 10.17
CA ASP A 72 13.99 2.09 10.66
C ASP A 72 12.53 2.50 10.85
N GLY A 73 12.29 3.69 11.40
CA GLY A 73 10.96 4.26 11.56
C GLY A 73 10.31 4.57 10.21
N TYR A 74 11.10 5.06 9.25
CA TYR A 74 10.62 5.26 7.88
C TYR A 74 10.20 3.92 7.24
N TYR A 75 11.04 2.91 7.36
CA TYR A 75 10.76 1.59 6.80
C TYR A 75 9.54 0.95 7.46
N SER A 76 9.44 0.99 8.79
CA SER A 76 8.30 0.41 9.51
C SER A 76 6.98 1.08 9.11
N THR A 77 6.99 2.40 8.94
CA THR A 77 5.80 3.16 8.57
C THR A 77 5.27 2.79 7.18
N PHE A 78 6.15 2.61 6.20
CA PHE A 78 5.73 2.45 4.80
C PHE A 78 5.86 1.04 4.24
N PHE A 79 6.81 0.22 4.70
CA PHE A 79 7.23 -0.96 3.93
C PHE A 79 7.01 -2.31 4.63
N GLU A 80 6.67 -2.32 5.92
CA GLU A 80 6.37 -3.57 6.65
C GLU A 80 5.07 -4.23 6.21
N ARG A 81 4.08 -3.44 5.79
CA ARG A 81 2.76 -3.91 5.41
C ARG A 81 2.30 -3.33 4.09
N ASP A 82 1.46 -4.06 3.38
CA ASP A 82 0.90 -3.61 2.10
C ASP A 82 0.07 -2.32 2.26
N ALA A 83 -0.67 -2.14 3.35
CA ALA A 83 -1.29 -0.86 3.71
C ALA A 83 -0.32 0.33 3.65
N GLY A 84 0.86 0.20 4.28
CA GLY A 84 1.89 1.25 4.26
C GLY A 84 2.41 1.51 2.86
N LYS A 85 2.60 0.44 2.06
CA LYS A 85 3.10 0.54 0.69
C LYS A 85 2.09 1.26 -0.21
N VAL A 86 0.79 1.02 -0.01
CA VAL A 86 -0.27 1.75 -0.70
C VAL A 86 -0.22 3.23 -0.35
N VAL A 87 -0.07 3.58 0.94
CA VAL A 87 0.05 4.98 1.38
C VAL A 87 1.27 5.64 0.77
N PHE A 88 2.44 4.98 0.79
CA PHE A 88 3.66 5.46 0.17
C PHE A 88 3.48 5.72 -1.34
N LEU A 89 2.95 4.75 -2.07
CA LEU A 89 2.75 4.88 -3.52
C LEU A 89 1.71 5.96 -3.86
N ASP A 90 0.63 6.06 -3.08
CA ASP A 90 -0.40 7.08 -3.29
C ASP A 90 0.16 8.50 -3.04
N GLN A 91 0.90 8.70 -1.95
CA GLN A 91 1.59 9.97 -1.67
C GLN A 91 2.60 10.30 -2.77
N THR A 92 3.44 9.33 -3.14
CA THR A 92 4.41 9.44 -4.24
C THR A 92 3.74 9.91 -5.52
N LEU A 93 2.56 9.37 -5.87
CA LEU A 93 1.84 9.68 -7.10
C LEU A 93 1.06 11.01 -7.06
N ARG A 94 0.69 11.50 -5.88
CA ARG A 94 -0.02 12.78 -5.68
C ARG A 94 0.92 13.97 -5.59
N TRP A 95 2.19 13.73 -5.30
CA TRP A 95 3.20 14.79 -5.19
C TRP A 95 3.29 15.62 -6.48
N ARG A 96 3.35 16.94 -6.36
CA ARG A 96 3.34 17.85 -7.53
C ARG A 96 4.71 18.00 -8.20
N CYS A 97 5.76 17.43 -7.62
CA CYS A 97 7.15 17.51 -8.11
C CYS A 97 7.64 18.97 -8.23
N TYR A 98 7.63 19.69 -7.11
CA TYR A 98 7.97 21.11 -7.09
C TYR A 98 9.45 21.40 -7.36
N GLY A 99 9.72 22.58 -7.93
CA GLY A 99 11.06 23.14 -8.08
C GLY A 99 11.63 23.07 -9.48
N ASP A 100 12.86 23.54 -9.60
CA ASP A 100 13.64 23.54 -10.84
C ASP A 100 14.63 22.36 -10.83
N PRO A 101 14.77 21.59 -11.92
CA PRO A 101 15.63 20.40 -11.94
C PRO A 101 17.13 20.71 -11.81
N THR A 102 17.57 21.95 -11.97
CA THR A 102 18.95 22.40 -11.70
C THR A 102 19.24 22.55 -10.21
N TYR A 103 18.22 22.65 -9.36
CA TYR A 103 18.35 22.78 -7.91
C TYR A 103 17.70 21.62 -7.13
N THR A 104 16.78 20.89 -7.75
CA THR A 104 15.97 19.84 -7.12
C THR A 104 15.97 18.54 -7.92
N PHE A 105 15.32 17.51 -7.38
CA PHE A 105 15.14 16.20 -8.03
C PHE A 105 13.76 16.09 -8.72
N CYS A 106 13.11 17.22 -9.04
CA CYS A 106 11.75 17.22 -9.58
C CYS A 106 11.63 16.52 -10.96
N ASP A 107 12.70 16.46 -11.74
CA ASP A 107 12.82 15.67 -12.96
C ASP A 107 12.79 14.16 -12.68
N VAL A 108 13.54 13.71 -11.67
CA VAL A 108 13.51 12.33 -11.17
C VAL A 108 12.13 11.98 -10.64
N GLU A 109 11.54 12.83 -9.79
CA GLU A 109 10.22 12.59 -9.22
C GLU A 109 9.17 12.41 -10.31
N ARG A 110 9.16 13.28 -11.33
CA ARG A 110 8.27 13.16 -12.49
C ARG A 110 8.52 11.88 -13.27
N ALA A 111 9.77 11.51 -13.51
CA ALA A 111 10.12 10.30 -14.25
C ALA A 111 9.67 9.03 -13.52
N VAL A 112 9.91 8.97 -12.20
CA VAL A 112 9.46 7.88 -11.33
C VAL A 112 7.94 7.79 -11.29
N GLN A 113 7.24 8.91 -11.09
CA GLN A 113 5.77 8.90 -11.11
C GLN A 113 5.20 8.40 -12.44
N ARG A 114 5.75 8.87 -13.58
CA ARG A 114 5.34 8.39 -14.90
C ARG A 114 5.48 6.87 -15.00
N ARG A 115 6.61 6.33 -14.52
CA ARG A 115 6.87 4.89 -14.53
C ARG A 115 5.91 4.10 -13.65
N LEU A 116 5.66 4.59 -12.44
CA LEU A 116 4.73 3.95 -11.50
C LEU A 116 3.28 3.95 -12.02
N ARG A 117 2.84 5.04 -12.66
CA ARG A 117 1.52 5.11 -13.31
C ARG A 117 1.42 4.12 -14.47
N ALA A 118 2.44 4.09 -15.34
CA ALA A 118 2.45 3.18 -16.48
C ALA A 118 2.45 1.70 -16.07
N ALA A 119 3.15 1.34 -14.98
CA ALA A 119 3.20 -0.03 -14.47
C ALA A 119 1.94 -0.44 -13.67
N ASN A 120 1.10 0.52 -13.29
CA ASN A 120 -0.09 0.34 -12.46
C ASN A 120 0.15 -0.47 -11.17
N VAL A 121 1.34 -0.34 -10.58
CA VAL A 121 1.79 -1.18 -9.46
C VAL A 121 0.98 -0.96 -8.18
N ILE A 122 0.45 0.24 -7.98
CA ILE A 122 -0.36 0.58 -6.80
C ILE A 122 -1.63 -0.28 -6.70
N GLU A 123 -2.23 -0.63 -7.83
CA GLU A 123 -3.46 -1.44 -7.85
C GLU A 123 -3.20 -2.86 -7.35
N VAL A 124 -2.03 -3.43 -7.64
CA VAL A 124 -1.66 -4.75 -7.10
C VAL A 124 -1.60 -4.73 -5.58
N PHE A 125 -1.01 -3.69 -4.99
CA PHE A 125 -0.94 -3.56 -3.54
C PHE A 125 -2.31 -3.21 -2.92
N ARG A 126 -3.14 -2.41 -3.60
CA ARG A 126 -4.52 -2.12 -3.16
C ARG A 126 -5.37 -3.38 -3.11
N MET A 127 -5.30 -4.22 -4.14
CA MET A 127 -6.01 -5.51 -4.17
C MET A 127 -5.59 -6.42 -3.01
N ARG A 128 -4.27 -6.56 -2.78
CA ARG A 128 -3.75 -7.38 -1.69
C ARG A 128 -4.15 -6.87 -0.32
N GLU A 129 -4.09 -5.56 -0.08
CA GLU A 129 -4.51 -4.99 1.20
C GLU A 129 -6.02 -5.14 1.41
N ALA A 130 -6.83 -5.04 0.35
CA ALA A 130 -8.27 -5.28 0.42
C ALA A 130 -8.57 -6.74 0.79
N ASP A 131 -7.89 -7.70 0.18
CA ASP A 131 -8.04 -9.13 0.53
C ASP A 131 -7.57 -9.43 1.96
N ALA A 132 -6.45 -8.84 2.37
CA ALA A 132 -5.94 -8.97 3.73
C ALA A 132 -6.88 -8.35 4.76
N THR A 133 -7.53 -7.23 4.43
CA THR A 133 -8.54 -6.59 5.27
C THR A 133 -9.78 -7.45 5.39
N ARG A 134 -10.32 -7.94 4.26
CA ARG A 134 -11.47 -8.85 4.24
C ARG A 134 -11.22 -10.08 5.10
N LYS A 135 -10.03 -10.69 5.01
CA LYS A 135 -9.67 -11.85 5.83
C LYS A 135 -9.71 -11.52 7.33
N ARG A 136 -9.09 -10.40 7.74
CA ARG A 136 -9.10 -9.96 9.15
C ARG A 136 -10.51 -9.69 9.66
N GLU A 137 -11.36 -9.08 8.83
CA GLU A 137 -12.76 -8.82 9.17
C GLU A 137 -13.54 -10.11 9.37
N LEU A 138 -13.35 -11.11 8.51
CA LEU A 138 -13.97 -12.43 8.66
C LEU A 138 -13.48 -13.17 9.92
N ASP A 139 -12.20 -13.09 10.24
CA ASP A 139 -11.63 -13.68 11.46
C ASP A 139 -12.23 -13.00 12.73
N ILE A 140 -12.38 -11.68 12.70
CA ILE A 140 -13.04 -10.92 13.77
C ILE A 140 -14.51 -11.33 13.87
N LEU A 141 -15.22 -11.42 12.75
CA LEU A 141 -16.62 -11.84 12.71
C LEU A 141 -16.80 -13.24 13.33
N ALA A 142 -15.98 -14.20 12.94
CA ALA A 142 -16.01 -15.56 13.49
C ALA A 142 -15.75 -15.56 15.01
N ARG A 143 -14.78 -14.78 15.49
CA ARG A 143 -14.51 -14.61 16.93
C ARG A 143 -15.69 -14.00 17.67
N LEU A 144 -16.34 -12.99 17.09
CA LEU A 144 -17.49 -12.33 17.71
C LEU A 144 -18.72 -13.26 17.73
N GLN A 145 -18.96 -14.00 16.65
CA GLN A 145 -20.01 -15.02 16.59
C GLN A 145 -19.78 -16.13 17.62
N ALA A 146 -18.56 -16.61 17.78
CA ALA A 146 -18.25 -17.61 18.81
C ALA A 146 -18.47 -17.06 20.24
N LYS A 147 -18.16 -15.77 20.47
CA LYS A 147 -18.29 -15.14 21.78
C LYS A 147 -19.74 -14.80 22.17
N TYR A 148 -20.56 -14.39 21.20
CA TYR A 148 -21.90 -13.83 21.46
C TYR A 148 -23.05 -14.58 20.78
N GLY A 149 -22.76 -15.56 19.92
CA GLY A 149 -23.76 -16.36 19.22
C GLY A 149 -24.46 -17.38 20.13
N ALA A 150 -23.76 -17.91 21.15
CA ALA A 150 -24.32 -18.85 22.11
C ALA A 150 -25.42 -18.22 23.00
N ASP A 151 -25.37 -16.91 23.24
CA ASP A 151 -26.35 -16.20 24.07
C ASP A 151 -27.68 -15.92 23.33
N ARG A 152 -27.76 -16.16 22.01
CA ARG A 152 -28.99 -15.95 21.21
C ARG A 152 -29.85 -17.20 21.03
N GLU A 153 -29.37 -18.40 21.40
CA GLU A 153 -30.13 -19.66 21.28
C GLU A 153 -30.92 -20.04 22.56
N SER A 154 -31.35 -19.08 23.35
CA SER A 154 -32.41 -19.28 24.37
C SER A 154 -33.32 -18.05 24.38
N PRO A 155 -34.62 -18.20 24.08
CA PRO A 155 -35.49 -19.09 24.82
C PRO A 155 -36.17 -20.17 23.97
N SER A 156 -36.28 -21.35 24.59
CA SER A 156 -37.21 -22.42 24.27
C SER A 156 -38.61 -21.90 23.93
N SER A 157 -39.03 -22.03 22.67
CA SER A 157 -40.44 -22.04 22.33
C SER A 157 -40.97 -23.43 22.70
N SER A 158 -41.49 -23.55 23.92
CA SER A 158 -42.41 -24.64 24.25
C SER A 158 -43.58 -24.59 23.25
N PRO A 159 -44.02 -25.72 22.66
CA PRO A 159 -45.21 -25.71 21.83
C PRO A 159 -46.41 -25.40 22.74
N GLN A 160 -46.95 -24.18 22.65
CA GLN A 160 -48.24 -23.86 23.24
C GLN A 160 -49.31 -24.62 22.45
N THR A 161 -49.79 -25.72 23.00
CA THR A 161 -51.08 -26.31 22.64
C THR A 161 -52.19 -25.28 22.88
N SER A 162 -52.73 -24.71 21.81
CA SER A 162 -53.95 -23.90 21.86
C SER A 162 -55.16 -24.81 22.17
N PRO A 163 -56.06 -24.43 23.09
CA PRO A 163 -57.31 -25.16 23.24
C PRO A 163 -58.21 -24.87 22.03
N SER A 164 -58.80 -25.94 21.51
CA SER A 164 -59.77 -25.97 20.41
C SER A 164 -60.96 -25.04 20.70
N GLN A 165 -61.23 -24.10 19.79
CA GLN A 165 -62.53 -23.42 19.68
C GLN A 165 -63.58 -24.41 19.15
N ALA A 166 -64.11 -25.24 20.03
CA ALA A 166 -65.31 -26.02 19.77
C ALA A 166 -66.10 -26.08 21.07
N ASP A 167 -66.83 -25.00 21.37
CA ASP A 167 -68.03 -24.99 22.23
C ASP A 167 -68.53 -23.56 22.41
N LEU A 168 -68.96 -22.92 21.31
CA LEU A 168 -69.62 -21.62 21.40
C LEU A 168 -70.70 -21.43 20.34
N PHE A 169 -71.38 -22.51 19.93
CA PHE A 169 -72.68 -22.44 19.25
C PHE A 169 -73.46 -23.74 19.52
N ALA A 170 -74.19 -23.79 20.63
CA ALA A 170 -75.28 -24.73 20.82
C ALA A 170 -76.42 -24.06 21.60
N THR A 171 -77.39 -23.60 20.81
CA THR A 171 -78.84 -23.42 21.06
C THR A 171 -79.30 -22.46 22.17
#